data_AF-A0A1V5T2Q0-F1
#
_entry.id   AF-A0A1V5T2Q0-F1
#
_cell.length_a   1.000
_cell.length_b   1.000
_cell.length_c   1.000
_cell.angle_alpha   90.00
_cell.angle_beta   90.00
_cell.angle_gamma   90.00
#
_symmetry.space_group_name_H-M   'P 1'
#
loop_
_entity.id
_entity.type
_entity.pdbx_description
1 polymer ?
#
loop_
_entity_poly.entity_id
_entity_poly.type
_entity_poly.pdbx_seq_one_letter_code
_entity_poly.pdbx_strand_id
1 'polypeptide(L)'
;MAFSLEKFFVDIFNPEKGEVVTVIHDLPHGGISDMSRWKERRAMAAEWREGLSKLAGKFGVTVNPLVTYLATGGNNADLPSTCRIGDREANFEELISSSTIIIVMPQFSATAPLYNYARKLDRLRVGSMPGCQKFMEETGLSADYAKIAERCKRIAPYFEKAVAGEVEFSTGHKCYFDLSNNLPVHRDDGILHPSKAGKDGALSNLPAGEVFVTPNENDGSKTAGELPHRIGNQTVVYVVKGNRIVDVKGSGPEVEKLREEFAKDRAWQNIAEFAIGCNDKAKVTGIVLEDEKAGFHWAYGRSDHFGGKTGVKDFISPSHVVHQDVVYAKDSPISCKLLEVIYSDGKRDALIKDGDILV
;
A
#
# COMPACT_ATOMS: atom_id res chain seq x y z
N MET A 1 -7.43 -20.53 -11.35
CA MET A 1 -7.91 -21.19 -10.11
C MET A 1 -8.75 -20.16 -9.38
N ALA A 2 -9.93 -20.56 -8.88
CA ALA A 2 -10.77 -19.71 -8.05
C ALA A 2 -10.07 -19.35 -6.73
N PHE A 3 -10.49 -18.25 -6.10
CA PHE A 3 -10.03 -17.86 -4.77
C PHE A 3 -10.23 -18.99 -3.76
N SER A 4 -9.24 -19.21 -2.90
CA SER A 4 -9.37 -20.12 -1.76
C SER A 4 -9.01 -19.36 -0.50
N LEU A 5 -10.02 -19.06 0.32
CA LEU A 5 -9.85 -18.40 1.61
C LEU A 5 -8.93 -19.23 2.53
N GLU A 6 -8.99 -20.56 2.46
CA GLU A 6 -8.09 -21.41 3.22
C GLU A 6 -6.63 -21.20 2.78
N LYS A 7 -6.35 -21.25 1.47
CA LYS A 7 -5.00 -21.01 0.94
C LYS A 7 -4.52 -19.61 1.33
N PHE A 8 -5.35 -18.59 1.14
CA PHE A 8 -5.05 -17.22 1.54
C PHE A 8 -4.67 -17.13 3.02
N PHE A 9 -5.46 -17.75 3.89
CA PHE A 9 -5.24 -17.73 5.33
C PHE A 9 -3.94 -18.43 5.72
N VAL A 10 -3.63 -19.58 5.11
CA VAL A 10 -2.39 -20.31 5.34
C VAL A 10 -1.17 -19.56 4.83
N ASP A 11 -1.21 -19.07 3.59
CA ASP A 11 -0.04 -18.44 2.97
C ASP A 11 0.37 -17.16 3.70
N ILE A 12 -0.62 -16.32 4.06
CA ILE A 12 -0.39 -15.00 4.64
C ILE A 12 -0.17 -15.10 6.14
N PHE A 13 -0.99 -15.87 6.84
CA PHE A 13 -0.97 -15.87 8.30
C PHE A 13 -0.35 -17.13 8.90
N ASN A 14 -0.30 -18.27 8.21
CA ASN A 14 0.19 -19.54 8.78
C ASN A 14 -0.33 -19.76 10.23
N PRO A 15 -1.66 -19.89 10.41
CA PRO A 15 -2.30 -19.79 11.71
C PRO A 15 -1.85 -20.90 12.68
N GLU A 16 -1.67 -20.54 13.94
CA GLU A 16 -1.31 -21.46 15.02
C GLU A 16 -2.50 -21.76 15.95
N LYS A 17 -2.44 -22.91 16.63
CA LYS A 17 -3.47 -23.30 17.60
C LYS A 17 -3.57 -22.26 18.73
N GLY A 18 -4.79 -21.87 19.07
CA GLY A 18 -5.07 -20.91 20.16
C GLY A 18 -5.02 -19.44 19.74
N GLU A 19 -4.86 -19.17 18.44
CA GLU A 19 -4.99 -17.82 17.90
C GLU A 19 -6.45 -17.35 17.81
N VAL A 20 -6.64 -16.04 17.91
CA VAL A 20 -7.94 -15.38 17.86
C VAL A 20 -8.00 -14.50 16.61
N VAL A 21 -8.89 -14.87 15.69
CA VAL A 21 -9.07 -14.21 14.39
C VAL A 21 -10.28 -13.29 14.44
N THR A 22 -10.09 -12.04 14.03
CA THR A 22 -11.13 -11.02 13.97
C THR A 22 -11.20 -10.43 12.57
N VAL A 23 -12.37 -10.53 11.94
CA VAL A 23 -12.67 -9.84 10.68
C VAL A 23 -13.46 -8.58 10.99
N ILE A 24 -13.01 -7.44 10.44
CA ILE A 24 -13.52 -6.11 10.75
C ILE A 24 -13.89 -5.38 9.46
N HIS A 25 -15.02 -4.69 9.43
CA HIS A 25 -15.29 -3.67 8.41
C HIS A 25 -15.97 -2.44 9.04
N ASP A 26 -15.91 -1.31 8.36
CA ASP A 26 -16.60 -0.09 8.80
C ASP A 26 -18.01 0.03 8.22
N LEU A 27 -18.79 0.95 8.78
CA LEU A 27 -20.15 1.27 8.38
C LEU A 27 -20.27 2.75 7.99
N PRO A 28 -21.03 3.06 6.93
CA PRO A 28 -21.39 4.44 6.60
C PRO A 28 -22.23 5.05 7.73
N HIS A 29 -22.08 6.34 7.94
CA HIS A 29 -22.91 7.12 8.86
C HIS A 29 -22.87 8.60 8.47
N GLY A 30 -23.80 9.37 9.05
CA GLY A 30 -23.90 10.80 8.80
C GLY A 30 -24.02 11.11 7.30
N GLY A 31 -23.18 12.03 6.81
CA GLY A 31 -23.14 12.45 5.40
C GLY A 31 -22.28 11.58 4.49
N ILE A 32 -21.73 10.45 4.97
CA ILE A 32 -20.86 9.59 4.16
C ILE A 32 -21.72 8.70 3.25
N SER A 33 -21.52 8.82 1.94
CA SER A 33 -22.28 8.05 0.95
C SER A 33 -21.91 6.55 0.96
N ASP A 34 -22.91 5.69 0.97
CA ASP A 34 -22.75 4.24 0.95
C ASP A 34 -22.72 3.68 -0.48
N MET A 35 -21.51 3.59 -1.03
CA MET A 35 -21.26 3.15 -2.41
C MET A 35 -21.52 1.64 -2.60
N SER A 36 -21.95 1.22 -3.80
CA SER A 36 -22.19 -0.21 -4.12
C SER A 36 -20.98 -1.09 -3.80
N ARG A 37 -19.79 -0.66 -4.22
CA ARG A 37 -18.51 -1.32 -3.94
C ARG A 37 -18.22 -1.48 -2.45
N TRP A 38 -18.67 -0.55 -1.61
CA TRP A 38 -18.50 -0.65 -0.16
C TRP A 38 -19.49 -1.65 0.44
N LYS A 39 -20.75 -1.69 -0.04
CA LYS A 39 -21.72 -2.74 0.32
C LYS A 39 -21.20 -4.14 -0.01
N GLU A 40 -20.65 -4.31 -1.21
CA GLU A 40 -20.03 -5.57 -1.66
C GLU A 40 -18.85 -5.96 -0.78
N ARG A 41 -17.99 -5.02 -0.38
CA ARG A 41 -16.89 -5.28 0.57
C ARG A 41 -17.38 -5.74 1.94
N ARG A 42 -18.48 -5.16 2.45
CA ARG A 42 -19.07 -5.60 3.73
C ARG A 42 -19.65 -7.02 3.64
N ALA A 43 -20.28 -7.35 2.51
CA ALA A 43 -20.71 -8.72 2.22
C ALA A 43 -19.52 -9.68 2.15
N MET A 44 -18.45 -9.30 1.45
CA MET A 44 -17.18 -10.05 1.39
C MET A 44 -16.59 -10.32 2.78
N ALA A 45 -16.55 -9.31 3.66
CA ALA A 45 -16.06 -9.46 5.03
C ALA A 45 -16.91 -10.46 5.84
N ALA A 46 -18.24 -10.43 5.69
CA ALA A 46 -19.13 -11.41 6.32
C ALA A 46 -18.89 -12.83 5.80
N GLU A 47 -18.74 -13.00 4.48
CA GLU A 47 -18.40 -14.28 3.84
C GLU A 47 -17.05 -14.83 4.33
N TRP A 48 -16.02 -13.97 4.42
CA TRP A 48 -14.70 -14.35 4.92
C TRP A 48 -14.76 -14.78 6.39
N ARG A 49 -15.48 -14.03 7.23
CA ARG A 49 -15.69 -14.41 8.62
C ARG A 49 -16.36 -15.78 8.74
N GLU A 50 -17.40 -16.03 7.95
CA GLU A 50 -18.10 -17.32 7.95
C GLU A 50 -17.18 -18.46 7.47
N GLY A 51 -16.43 -18.23 6.39
CA GLY A 51 -15.48 -19.20 5.85
C GLY A 51 -14.38 -19.54 6.87
N LEU A 52 -13.79 -18.54 7.53
CA LEU A 52 -12.81 -18.73 8.59
C LEU A 52 -13.41 -19.47 9.79
N SER A 53 -14.67 -19.19 10.16
CA SER A 53 -15.36 -19.92 11.22
C SER A 53 -15.53 -21.40 10.90
N LYS A 54 -15.73 -21.77 9.62
CA LYS A 54 -15.78 -23.19 9.18
C LYS A 54 -14.41 -23.86 9.24
N LEU A 55 -13.34 -23.08 9.04
CA LEU A 55 -11.94 -23.54 9.12
C LEU A 55 -11.39 -23.55 10.56
N ALA A 56 -12.08 -22.93 11.52
CA ALA A 56 -11.61 -22.73 12.88
C ALA A 56 -11.13 -24.03 13.56
N GLY A 57 -11.95 -25.10 13.49
CA GLY A 57 -11.61 -26.40 14.07
C GLY A 57 -10.41 -27.08 13.42
N LYS A 58 -10.18 -26.84 12.12
CA LYS A 58 -9.04 -27.40 11.38
C LYS A 58 -7.71 -26.81 11.83
N PHE A 59 -7.67 -25.50 12.10
CA PHE A 59 -6.46 -24.80 12.54
C PHE A 59 -6.36 -24.65 14.06
N GLY A 60 -7.42 -25.02 14.80
CA GLY A 60 -7.48 -24.84 16.26
C GLY A 60 -7.50 -23.37 16.68
N VAL A 61 -8.07 -22.49 15.85
CA VAL A 61 -8.21 -21.06 16.11
C VAL A 61 -9.63 -20.74 16.59
N THR A 62 -9.79 -19.60 17.25
CA THR A 62 -11.09 -19.01 17.56
C THR A 62 -11.38 -17.89 16.58
N VAL A 63 -12.58 -17.84 16.01
CA VAL A 63 -13.00 -16.75 15.12
C VAL A 63 -14.11 -15.95 15.78
N ASN A 64 -13.85 -14.67 16.05
CA ASN A 64 -14.83 -13.78 16.66
C ASN A 64 -16.07 -13.60 15.75
N PRO A 65 -17.23 -13.20 16.30
CA PRO A 65 -18.30 -12.62 15.50
C PRO A 65 -17.77 -11.47 14.65
N LEU A 66 -18.44 -11.19 13.52
CA LEU A 66 -18.06 -10.07 12.65
C LEU A 66 -18.06 -8.77 13.46
N VAL A 67 -16.97 -8.00 13.31
CA VAL A 67 -16.80 -6.74 14.02
C VAL A 67 -17.08 -5.59 13.09
N THR A 68 -17.82 -4.60 13.60
CA THR A 68 -18.12 -3.38 12.86
C THR A 68 -17.82 -2.13 13.69
N TYR A 69 -17.50 -1.03 13.02
CA TYR A 69 -17.36 0.28 13.63
C TYR A 69 -17.85 1.37 12.67
N LEU A 70 -18.13 2.57 13.18
CA LEU A 70 -18.51 3.71 12.34
C LEU A 70 -17.29 4.22 11.59
N ALA A 71 -17.39 4.37 10.26
CA ALA A 71 -16.30 4.83 9.41
C ALA A 71 -15.67 6.13 9.93
N THR A 72 -14.34 6.23 9.90
CA THR A 72 -13.62 7.39 10.46
C THR A 72 -13.83 8.68 9.65
N GLY A 73 -14.26 8.57 8.39
CA GLY A 73 -14.43 9.70 7.48
C GLY A 73 -13.13 10.22 6.84
N GLY A 74 -11.98 9.68 7.23
CA GLY A 74 -10.67 10.04 6.69
C GLY A 74 -9.67 8.89 6.80
N ASN A 75 -8.84 8.73 5.77
CA ASN A 75 -7.79 7.71 5.76
C ASN A 75 -6.81 7.97 6.91
N ASN A 76 -6.49 6.91 7.65
CA ASN A 76 -5.55 6.89 8.77
C ASN A 76 -5.92 7.79 9.96
N ALA A 77 -7.17 8.24 10.04
CA ALA A 77 -7.71 8.88 11.23
C ALA A 77 -7.82 7.89 12.40
N ASP A 78 -7.91 8.42 13.62
CA ASP A 78 -8.03 7.61 14.84
C ASP A 78 -9.25 6.69 14.78
N LEU A 79 -9.07 5.45 15.25
CA LEU A 79 -10.18 4.51 15.40
C LEU A 79 -11.12 4.98 16.52
N PRO A 80 -12.44 4.76 16.39
CA PRO A 80 -13.36 5.08 17.47
C PRO A 80 -13.06 4.26 18.72
N SER A 81 -13.44 4.76 19.89
CA SER A 81 -13.26 4.04 21.17
C SER A 81 -14.14 2.80 21.28
N THR A 82 -15.25 2.75 20.54
CA THR A 82 -16.21 1.65 20.54
C THR A 82 -16.33 0.97 19.19
N CYS A 83 -16.64 -0.32 19.23
CA CYS A 83 -17.00 -1.15 18.09
C CYS A 83 -18.20 -2.04 18.45
N ARG A 84 -18.71 -2.81 17.49
CA ARG A 84 -19.73 -3.83 17.72
C ARG A 84 -19.20 -5.20 17.34
N ILE A 85 -19.34 -6.18 18.22
CA ILE A 85 -19.04 -7.60 17.99
C ILE A 85 -20.38 -8.31 17.83
N GLY A 86 -20.77 -8.61 16.58
CA GLY A 86 -22.16 -8.94 16.27
C GLY A 86 -23.10 -7.83 16.71
N ASP A 87 -24.04 -8.15 17.61
CA ASP A 87 -25.03 -7.18 18.11
C ASP A 87 -24.62 -6.46 19.41
N ARG A 88 -23.45 -6.77 19.96
CA ARG A 88 -22.99 -6.23 21.23
C ARG A 88 -21.98 -5.09 21.03
N GLU A 89 -22.18 -3.96 21.70
CA GLU A 89 -21.16 -2.91 21.79
C GLU A 89 -19.99 -3.34 22.69
N ALA A 90 -18.76 -3.00 22.28
CA ALA A 90 -17.53 -3.34 22.96
C ALA A 90 -16.49 -2.21 22.84
N ASN A 91 -15.52 -2.20 23.75
CA ASN A 91 -14.34 -1.34 23.64
C ASN A 91 -13.45 -1.85 22.50
N PHE A 92 -13.07 -0.96 21.58
CA PHE A 92 -12.32 -1.36 20.39
C PHE A 92 -10.86 -1.73 20.71
N GLU A 93 -10.22 -1.00 21.62
CA GLU A 93 -8.84 -1.30 22.04
C GLU A 93 -8.74 -2.65 22.76
N GLU A 94 -9.70 -3.00 23.61
CA GLU A 94 -9.77 -4.31 24.27
C GLU A 94 -9.96 -5.45 23.25
N LEU A 95 -10.79 -5.25 22.23
CA LEU A 95 -10.95 -6.20 21.12
C LEU A 95 -9.64 -6.38 20.35
N ILE A 96 -8.97 -5.29 19.99
CA ILE A 96 -7.70 -5.34 19.26
C ILE A 96 -6.65 -6.08 20.10
N SER A 97 -6.56 -5.77 21.39
CA SER A 97 -5.60 -6.37 22.33
C SER A 97 -5.85 -7.85 22.61
N SER A 98 -7.10 -8.32 22.46
CA SER A 98 -7.47 -9.73 22.62
C SER A 98 -7.43 -10.53 21.32
N SER A 99 -7.18 -9.89 20.17
CA SER A 99 -7.02 -10.53 18.86
C SER A 99 -5.55 -10.86 18.59
N THR A 100 -5.27 -11.95 17.86
CA THR A 100 -3.93 -12.26 17.36
C THR A 100 -3.81 -12.06 15.86
N ILE A 101 -4.90 -12.25 15.11
CA ILE A 101 -5.00 -11.94 13.69
C ILE A 101 -6.19 -11.00 13.47
N ILE A 102 -5.94 -9.86 12.83
CA ILE A 102 -6.99 -8.96 12.36
C ILE A 102 -6.95 -8.92 10.82
N ILE A 103 -8.11 -9.11 10.20
CA ILE A 103 -8.34 -8.80 8.79
C ILE A 103 -9.34 -7.65 8.75
N VAL A 104 -8.90 -6.48 8.30
CA VAL A 104 -9.74 -5.26 8.27
C VAL A 104 -9.99 -4.82 6.84
N MET A 105 -11.25 -4.59 6.49
CA MET A 105 -11.70 -4.21 5.15
C MET A 105 -12.46 -2.87 5.16
N PRO A 106 -11.81 -1.74 5.48
CA PRO A 106 -12.51 -0.49 5.69
C PRO A 106 -12.69 0.31 4.38
N GLN A 107 -13.55 1.33 4.39
CA GLN A 107 -13.63 2.35 3.34
C GLN A 107 -12.55 3.40 3.47
N PHE A 108 -12.25 3.81 4.69
CA PHE A 108 -11.15 4.71 5.00
C PHE A 108 -10.05 3.91 5.68
N SER A 109 -8.81 4.08 5.22
CA SER A 109 -7.70 3.26 5.70
C SER A 109 -7.55 3.32 7.22
N ALA A 110 -7.46 2.14 7.84
CA ALA A 110 -7.13 1.98 9.25
C ALA A 110 -5.68 1.49 9.43
N THR A 111 -4.88 1.50 8.35
CA THR A 111 -3.53 0.95 8.34
C THR A 111 -2.63 1.60 9.38
N ALA A 112 -2.53 2.93 9.40
CA ALA A 112 -1.65 3.63 10.35
C ALA A 112 -2.03 3.43 11.83
N PRO A 113 -3.31 3.60 12.26
CA PRO A 113 -3.67 3.35 13.66
C PRO A 113 -3.47 1.88 14.05
N LEU A 114 -3.79 0.92 13.18
CA LEU A 114 -3.57 -0.51 13.48
C LEU A 114 -2.09 -0.90 13.48
N TYR A 115 -1.26 -0.25 12.67
CA TYR A 115 0.20 -0.42 12.70
C TYR A 115 0.77 -0.07 14.09
N ASN A 116 0.29 1.02 14.70
CA ASN A 116 0.69 1.42 16.04
C ASN A 116 0.34 0.38 17.12
N TYR A 117 -0.77 -0.34 16.96
CA TYR A 117 -1.13 -1.46 17.83
C TYR A 117 -0.28 -2.70 17.54
N ALA A 118 -0.13 -3.08 16.27
CA ALA A 118 0.59 -4.28 15.86
C ALA A 118 2.07 -4.29 16.29
N ARG A 119 2.70 -3.12 16.38
CA ARG A 119 4.07 -2.97 16.91
C ARG A 119 4.19 -3.08 18.42
N LYS A 120 3.11 -2.82 19.16
CA LYS A 120 3.09 -2.83 20.63
C LYS A 120 2.59 -4.15 21.22
N LEU A 121 1.78 -4.88 20.46
CA LEU A 121 1.14 -6.12 20.88
C LEU A 121 1.90 -7.31 20.31
N ASP A 122 2.56 -8.06 21.19
CA ASP A 122 3.53 -9.13 20.84
C ASP A 122 2.96 -10.27 19.98
N ARG A 123 1.63 -10.38 19.87
CA ARG A 123 0.94 -11.45 19.14
C ARG A 123 0.11 -10.96 17.96
N LEU A 124 -0.11 -9.65 17.85
CA LEU A 124 -1.04 -9.11 16.85
C LEU A 124 -0.36 -9.05 15.47
N ARG A 125 -1.09 -9.52 14.46
CA ARG A 125 -0.75 -9.39 13.04
C ARG A 125 -1.97 -8.93 12.26
N VAL A 126 -1.78 -8.03 11.31
CA VAL A 126 -2.90 -7.30 10.67
C VAL A 126 -2.79 -7.33 9.16
N GLY A 127 -3.79 -7.91 8.49
CA GLY A 127 -4.02 -7.71 7.06
C GLY A 127 -4.97 -6.53 6.87
N SER A 128 -4.49 -5.41 6.34
CA SER A 128 -5.29 -4.20 6.08
C SER A 128 -5.69 -4.12 4.62
N MET A 129 -6.97 -3.91 4.33
CA MET A 129 -7.52 -4.00 2.98
C MET A 129 -8.41 -2.79 2.63
N PRO A 130 -7.90 -1.54 2.77
CA PRO A 130 -8.70 -0.35 2.59
C PRO A 130 -9.15 -0.18 1.15
N GLY A 131 -10.45 -0.05 0.93
CA GLY A 131 -10.94 0.10 -0.45
C GLY A 131 -10.93 -1.19 -1.27
N CYS A 132 -10.55 -2.34 -0.70
CA CYS A 132 -10.48 -3.62 -1.41
C CYS A 132 -11.83 -3.99 -2.06
N GLN A 133 -11.79 -4.65 -3.21
CA GLN A 133 -12.99 -5.02 -3.97
C GLN A 133 -13.17 -6.52 -4.04
N LYS A 134 -14.41 -6.97 -4.12
CA LYS A 134 -14.74 -8.40 -4.19
C LYS A 134 -14.06 -9.10 -5.37
N PHE A 135 -13.98 -8.45 -6.53
CA PHE A 135 -13.30 -9.01 -7.70
C PHE A 135 -11.81 -9.29 -7.45
N MET A 136 -11.19 -8.65 -6.44
CA MET A 136 -9.77 -8.86 -6.12
C MET A 136 -9.48 -10.28 -5.64
N GLU A 137 -10.51 -11.01 -5.18
CA GLU A 137 -10.45 -12.44 -4.93
C GLU A 137 -10.04 -13.23 -6.18
N GLU A 138 -10.30 -12.74 -7.38
CA GLU A 138 -9.94 -13.40 -8.64
C GLU A 138 -8.62 -12.88 -9.23
N THR A 139 -8.03 -11.85 -8.62
CA THR A 139 -6.81 -11.18 -9.07
C THR A 139 -5.77 -11.23 -7.94
N GLY A 140 -5.29 -10.08 -7.43
CA GLY A 140 -4.16 -9.98 -6.51
C GLY A 140 -4.29 -10.78 -5.22
N LEU A 141 -5.50 -10.97 -4.66
CA LEU A 141 -5.70 -11.76 -3.43
C LEU A 141 -5.57 -13.27 -3.68
N SER A 142 -5.77 -13.73 -4.92
CA SER A 142 -5.60 -15.14 -5.27
C SER A 142 -4.16 -15.52 -5.61
N ALA A 143 -3.23 -14.58 -5.51
CA ALA A 143 -1.83 -14.81 -5.84
C ALA A 143 -1.19 -15.88 -4.96
N ASP A 144 -0.05 -16.37 -5.41
CA ASP A 144 0.78 -17.26 -4.60
C ASP A 144 1.76 -16.41 -3.79
N TYR A 145 1.45 -16.17 -2.52
CA TYR A 145 2.23 -15.26 -1.68
C TYR A 145 3.65 -15.79 -1.41
N ALA A 146 3.88 -17.10 -1.51
CA ALA A 146 5.24 -17.64 -1.47
C ALA A 146 6.07 -17.19 -2.69
N LYS A 147 5.46 -17.14 -3.87
CA LYS A 147 6.11 -16.61 -5.09
C LYS A 147 6.30 -15.10 -5.02
N ILE A 148 5.32 -14.37 -4.45
CA ILE A 148 5.47 -12.93 -4.19
C ILE A 148 6.68 -12.70 -3.29
N ALA A 149 6.77 -13.40 -2.15
CA ALA A 149 7.88 -13.27 -1.22
C ALA A 149 9.23 -13.61 -1.87
N GLU A 150 9.29 -14.66 -2.70
CA GLU A 150 10.48 -15.00 -3.48
C GLU A 150 10.88 -13.87 -4.44
N ARG A 151 9.92 -13.30 -5.17
CA ARG A 151 10.17 -12.17 -6.08
C ARG A 151 10.65 -10.93 -5.32
N CYS A 152 9.99 -10.55 -4.22
CA CYS A 152 10.44 -9.44 -3.38
C CYS A 152 11.87 -9.68 -2.86
N LYS A 153 12.20 -10.91 -2.47
CA LYS A 153 13.55 -11.29 -2.04
C LYS A 153 14.58 -11.18 -3.17
N ARG A 154 14.20 -11.44 -4.42
CA ARG A 154 15.08 -11.31 -5.59
C ARG A 154 15.30 -9.86 -6.01
N ILE A 155 14.28 -9.00 -5.89
CA ILE A 155 14.36 -7.59 -6.30
C ILE A 155 15.08 -6.72 -5.25
N ALA A 156 14.85 -6.94 -3.95
CA ALA A 156 15.42 -6.09 -2.90
C ALA A 156 16.95 -5.86 -2.98
N PRO A 157 17.79 -6.88 -3.27
CA PRO A 157 19.24 -6.67 -3.40
C PRO A 157 19.66 -5.71 -4.52
N TYR A 158 18.81 -5.49 -5.53
CA TYR A 158 19.07 -4.48 -6.56
C TYR A 158 18.93 -3.08 -5.98
N PHE A 159 17.88 -2.84 -5.19
CA PHE A 159 17.64 -1.54 -4.55
C PHE A 159 18.67 -1.28 -3.45
N GLU A 160 19.02 -2.29 -2.66
CA GLU A 160 19.98 -2.19 -1.55
C GLU A 160 21.38 -1.71 -2.01
N LYS A 161 21.75 -2.02 -3.26
CA LYS A 161 23.06 -1.68 -3.83
C LYS A 161 23.01 -0.46 -4.75
N ALA A 162 21.83 -0.09 -5.23
CA ALA A 162 21.67 0.98 -6.18
C ALA A 162 21.99 2.34 -5.54
N VAL A 163 22.64 3.21 -6.30
CA VAL A 163 22.76 4.64 -5.97
C VAL A 163 21.71 5.46 -6.71
N ALA A 164 21.04 4.87 -7.71
CA ALA A 164 19.94 5.51 -8.41
C ALA A 164 19.03 4.52 -9.16
N GLY A 165 17.83 4.98 -9.47
CA GLY A 165 16.94 4.39 -10.46
C GLY A 165 16.68 5.38 -11.60
N GLU A 166 16.75 4.94 -12.85
CA GLU A 166 16.40 5.74 -14.02
C GLU A 166 15.22 5.08 -14.74
N VAL A 167 14.17 5.86 -14.98
CA VAL A 167 12.91 5.39 -15.56
C VAL A 167 12.63 6.14 -16.85
N GLU A 168 12.32 5.40 -17.91
CA GLU A 168 11.72 5.89 -19.15
C GLU A 168 10.27 5.44 -19.21
N PHE A 169 9.36 6.39 -19.49
CA PHE A 169 7.93 6.12 -19.62
C PHE A 169 7.56 5.87 -21.08
N SER A 170 6.44 5.17 -21.31
CA SER A 170 5.86 4.96 -22.66
C SER A 170 5.55 6.26 -23.43
N THR A 171 5.47 7.40 -22.73
CA THR A 171 5.30 8.73 -23.33
C THR A 171 6.62 9.40 -23.76
N GLY A 172 7.77 8.77 -23.50
CA GLY A 172 9.11 9.30 -23.81
C GLY A 172 9.74 10.17 -22.72
N HIS A 173 8.96 10.55 -21.69
CA HIS A 173 9.48 11.25 -20.51
C HIS A 173 10.44 10.36 -19.72
N LYS A 174 11.34 10.98 -18.95
CA LYS A 174 12.34 10.29 -18.13
C LYS A 174 12.49 10.94 -16.76
N CYS A 175 12.76 10.12 -15.74
CA CYS A 175 13.10 10.62 -14.41
C CYS A 175 14.24 9.79 -13.79
N TYR A 176 15.18 10.50 -13.18
CA TYR A 176 16.24 9.93 -12.35
C TYR A 176 15.82 10.06 -10.88
N PHE A 177 15.90 8.98 -10.13
CA PHE A 177 15.67 8.90 -8.69
C PHE A 177 17.00 8.67 -7.98
N ASP A 178 17.38 9.58 -7.10
CA ASP A 178 18.58 9.46 -6.29
C ASP A 178 18.33 8.51 -5.11
N LEU A 179 19.04 7.38 -5.09
CA LEU A 179 18.92 6.34 -4.05
C LEU A 179 20.19 6.28 -3.18
N SER A 180 21.10 7.25 -3.27
CA SER A 180 22.41 7.21 -2.59
C SER A 180 22.35 7.60 -1.10
N ASN A 181 21.19 7.50 -0.46
CA ASN A 181 20.94 7.94 0.92
C ASN A 181 21.09 6.83 1.97
N ASN A 182 21.33 5.58 1.55
CA ASN A 182 21.39 4.38 2.40
C ASN A 182 20.13 4.19 3.28
N LEU A 183 18.97 4.66 2.83
CA LEU A 183 17.71 4.37 3.52
C LEU A 183 17.34 2.88 3.37
N PRO A 184 16.60 2.33 4.35
CA PRO A 184 16.21 0.93 4.32
C PRO A 184 15.36 0.61 3.08
N VAL A 185 15.67 -0.51 2.44
CA VAL A 185 14.79 -1.12 1.44
C VAL A 185 13.74 -1.94 2.17
N HIS A 186 12.49 -1.69 1.83
CA HIS A 186 11.35 -2.38 2.41
C HIS A 186 10.79 -3.42 1.45
N ARG A 187 10.16 -4.43 2.02
CA ARG A 187 9.45 -5.47 1.29
C ARG A 187 8.11 -5.68 1.96
N ASP A 188 7.02 -5.40 1.25
CA ASP A 188 5.71 -5.88 1.63
C ASP A 188 5.39 -7.11 0.77
N ASP A 189 5.75 -8.29 1.30
CA ASP A 189 5.52 -9.58 0.67
C ASP A 189 4.18 -10.23 1.08
N GLY A 190 3.41 -9.56 1.94
CA GLY A 190 2.17 -10.09 2.50
C GLY A 190 2.37 -11.22 3.51
N ILE A 191 3.60 -11.60 3.87
CA ILE A 191 3.83 -12.65 4.85
C ILE A 191 3.69 -12.08 6.25
N LEU A 192 2.56 -12.40 6.87
CA LEU A 192 2.18 -12.07 8.23
C LEU A 192 2.22 -13.32 9.10
N HIS A 193 3.25 -14.17 9.02
CA HIS A 193 3.40 -15.38 9.86
C HIS A 193 3.70 -15.04 11.34
N PRO A 194 3.56 -15.98 12.30
CA PRO A 194 3.71 -15.69 13.73
C PRO A 194 5.02 -14.97 14.09
N SER A 195 6.11 -15.29 13.38
CA SER A 195 7.42 -14.65 13.54
C SER A 195 7.45 -13.12 13.32
N LYS A 196 6.40 -12.56 12.72
CA LYS A 196 6.26 -11.13 12.41
C LYS A 196 5.57 -10.34 13.52
N ALA A 197 4.86 -11.01 14.42
CA ALA A 197 4.15 -10.34 15.52
C ALA A 197 5.10 -9.52 16.40
N GLY A 198 4.63 -8.36 16.86
CA GLY A 198 5.43 -7.43 17.69
C GLY A 198 6.60 -6.76 16.96
N LYS A 199 6.63 -6.77 15.62
CA LYS A 199 7.70 -6.16 14.81
C LYS A 199 7.11 -5.19 13.80
N ASP A 200 7.98 -4.40 13.16
CA ASP A 200 7.59 -3.47 12.08
C ASP A 200 6.94 -4.20 10.88
N GLY A 201 7.12 -5.52 10.74
CA GLY A 201 6.45 -6.34 9.72
C GLY A 201 5.15 -7.02 10.16
N ALA A 202 4.55 -6.61 11.29
CA ALA A 202 3.32 -7.21 11.82
C ALA A 202 2.04 -6.76 11.10
N LEU A 203 2.15 -5.86 10.12
CA LEU A 203 1.03 -5.41 9.30
C LEU A 203 1.44 -5.37 7.83
N SER A 204 0.50 -5.71 6.95
CA SER A 204 0.64 -5.62 5.50
C SER A 204 -0.66 -5.15 4.86
N ASN A 205 -0.58 -4.41 3.76
CA ASN A 205 -1.74 -4.11 2.94
C ASN A 205 -2.01 -5.29 1.99
N LEU A 206 -3.25 -5.78 1.93
CA LEU A 206 -3.62 -6.93 1.08
C LEU A 206 -4.59 -6.50 -0.04
N PRO A 207 -4.37 -6.91 -1.32
CA PRO A 207 -3.27 -7.74 -1.79
C PRO A 207 -1.89 -7.05 -1.64
N ALA A 208 -0.87 -7.85 -1.35
CA ALA A 208 0.50 -7.37 -1.14
C ALA A 208 1.37 -7.69 -2.35
N GLY A 209 2.64 -7.33 -2.24
CA GLY A 209 3.69 -7.68 -3.18
C GLY A 209 4.33 -6.44 -3.76
N GLU A 210 5.37 -5.94 -3.09
CA GLU A 210 6.21 -4.87 -3.58
C GLU A 210 7.56 -4.81 -2.88
N VAL A 211 8.50 -4.11 -3.53
CA VAL A 211 9.78 -3.70 -2.97
C VAL A 211 9.93 -2.22 -3.21
N PHE A 212 10.27 -1.47 -2.17
CA PHE A 212 10.32 -0.02 -2.25
C PHE A 212 11.41 0.59 -1.37
N VAL A 213 11.79 1.82 -1.70
CA VAL A 213 12.75 2.63 -0.97
C VAL A 213 12.39 4.11 -1.12
N THR A 214 12.61 4.90 -0.07
CA THR A 214 12.45 6.36 -0.14
C THR A 214 13.67 6.99 -0.84
N PRO A 215 13.50 7.78 -1.91
CA PRO A 215 14.59 8.50 -2.54
C PRO A 215 15.27 9.52 -1.62
N ASN A 216 16.44 10.02 -2.02
CA ASN A 216 17.23 10.97 -1.26
C ASN A 216 16.49 12.31 -1.10
N GLU A 217 16.04 12.62 0.11
CA GLU A 217 15.34 13.86 0.44
C GLU A 217 16.28 14.97 0.95
N ASN A 218 17.59 14.71 1.02
CA ASN A 218 18.57 15.69 1.49
C ASN A 218 18.76 16.85 0.50
N ASP A 219 19.23 17.98 1.02
CA ASP A 219 19.74 19.05 0.18
C ASP A 219 20.85 18.53 -0.73
N GLY A 220 20.76 18.86 -2.03
CA GLY A 220 21.67 18.32 -3.04
C GLY A 220 21.26 16.97 -3.64
N SER A 221 20.07 16.45 -3.29
CA SER A 221 19.47 15.31 -4.00
C SER A 221 19.53 15.48 -5.51
N LYS A 222 19.85 14.39 -6.20
CA LYS A 222 19.92 14.35 -7.66
C LYS A 222 18.62 13.93 -8.33
N THR A 223 17.56 13.63 -7.56
CA THR A 223 16.26 13.25 -8.12
C THR A 223 15.71 14.36 -9.01
N ALA A 224 15.57 14.11 -10.31
CA ALA A 224 15.16 15.11 -11.29
C ALA A 224 14.63 14.47 -12.58
N GLY A 225 13.73 15.18 -13.25
CA GLY A 225 13.16 14.77 -14.53
C GLY A 225 11.68 15.07 -14.65
N GLU A 226 10.98 14.25 -15.42
CA GLU A 226 9.58 14.43 -15.76
C GLU A 226 8.80 13.14 -15.47
N LEU A 227 7.76 13.26 -14.64
CA LEU A 227 6.90 12.16 -14.21
C LEU A 227 5.48 12.39 -14.77
N PRO A 228 5.12 11.73 -15.88
CA PRO A 228 3.81 11.89 -16.50
C PRO A 228 2.72 11.16 -15.71
N HIS A 229 1.54 11.74 -15.53
CA HIS A 229 0.43 11.12 -14.80
C HIS A 229 -0.88 11.29 -15.58
N ARG A 230 -1.62 10.19 -15.75
CA ARG A 230 -2.95 10.20 -16.39
C ARG A 230 -4.03 10.50 -15.34
N ILE A 231 -4.71 11.64 -15.48
CA ILE A 231 -5.85 12.03 -14.64
C ILE A 231 -7.09 12.14 -15.52
N GLY A 232 -8.03 11.21 -15.35
CA GLY A 232 -9.15 11.05 -16.27
C GLY A 232 -8.64 10.86 -17.71
N ASN A 233 -9.06 11.76 -18.61
CA ASN A 233 -8.64 11.72 -20.02
C ASN A 233 -7.40 12.58 -20.32
N GLN A 234 -6.86 13.29 -19.33
CA GLN A 234 -5.75 14.23 -19.51
C GLN A 234 -4.42 13.66 -18.99
N THR A 235 -3.33 13.95 -19.69
CA THR A 235 -1.97 13.66 -19.18
C THR A 235 -1.37 14.95 -18.65
N VAL A 236 -0.99 14.94 -17.37
CA VAL A 236 -0.20 15.98 -16.72
C VAL A 236 1.24 15.49 -16.57
N VAL A 237 2.21 16.39 -16.40
CA VAL A 237 3.61 15.99 -16.19
C VAL A 237 4.19 16.77 -15.02
N TYR A 238 4.56 16.06 -13.96
CA TYR A 238 5.26 16.65 -12.82
C TYR A 238 6.72 16.88 -13.19
N VAL A 239 7.19 18.11 -13.03
CA VAL A 239 8.60 18.47 -13.22
C VAL A 239 9.29 18.36 -11.88
N VAL A 240 10.31 17.51 -11.80
CA VAL A 240 11.02 17.22 -10.56
C VAL A 240 12.44 17.78 -10.61
N LYS A 241 12.84 18.43 -9.52
CA LYS A 241 14.22 18.90 -9.31
C LYS A 241 14.58 18.81 -7.83
N GLY A 242 15.67 18.12 -7.51
CA GLY A 242 16.17 17.98 -6.14
C GLY A 242 15.15 17.34 -5.20
N ASN A 243 14.52 16.24 -5.64
CA ASN A 243 13.47 15.52 -4.92
C ASN A 243 12.18 16.32 -4.67
N ARG A 244 11.96 17.39 -5.43
CA ARG A 244 10.77 18.22 -5.32
C ARG A 244 10.04 18.33 -6.65
N ILE A 245 8.73 18.14 -6.63
CA ILE A 245 7.83 18.57 -7.70
C ILE A 245 7.81 20.10 -7.68
N VAL A 246 8.41 20.73 -8.69
CA VAL A 246 8.58 22.20 -8.78
C VAL A 246 7.61 22.84 -9.77
N ASP A 247 7.02 22.06 -10.67
CA ASP A 247 6.00 22.50 -11.61
C ASP A 247 5.13 21.31 -12.07
N VAL A 248 3.95 21.61 -12.60
CA VAL A 248 3.05 20.65 -13.24
C VAL A 248 2.77 21.16 -14.65
N LYS A 249 3.28 20.49 -15.68
CA LYS A 249 3.00 20.81 -17.08
C LYS A 249 1.66 20.21 -17.51
N GLY A 250 0.99 20.93 -18.41
CA GLY A 250 -0.33 20.61 -18.92
C GLY A 250 -1.21 21.86 -18.97
N SER A 251 -2.48 21.68 -19.33
CA SER A 251 -3.47 22.76 -19.39
C SER A 251 -4.83 22.27 -18.91
N GLY A 252 -5.57 23.13 -18.22
CA GLY A 252 -6.94 22.88 -17.79
C GLY A 252 -7.10 22.97 -16.27
N PRO A 253 -8.35 22.96 -15.77
CA PRO A 253 -8.65 23.23 -14.36
C PRO A 253 -7.95 22.28 -13.39
N GLU A 254 -7.80 21.00 -13.75
CA GLU A 254 -7.13 20.02 -12.90
C GLU A 254 -5.62 20.29 -12.72
N VAL A 255 -4.96 20.75 -13.78
CA VAL A 255 -3.54 21.13 -13.73
C VAL A 255 -3.35 22.35 -12.83
N GLU A 256 -4.19 23.37 -12.96
CA GLU A 256 -4.12 24.56 -12.10
C GLU A 256 -4.37 24.20 -10.64
N LYS A 257 -5.36 23.34 -10.37
CA LYS A 257 -5.63 22.83 -9.02
C LYS A 257 -4.40 22.10 -8.45
N LEU A 258 -3.75 21.23 -9.21
CA LEU A 258 -2.53 20.56 -8.76
C LEU A 258 -1.40 21.54 -8.47
N ARG A 259 -1.17 22.53 -9.35
CA ARG A 259 -0.17 23.59 -9.11
C ARG A 259 -0.47 24.35 -7.82
N GLU A 260 -1.74 24.68 -7.57
CA GLU A 260 -2.16 25.33 -6.34
C GLU A 260 -1.87 24.46 -5.11
N GLU A 261 -2.19 23.16 -5.13
CA GLU A 261 -1.90 22.28 -4.00
C GLU A 261 -0.40 22.13 -3.72
N PHE A 262 0.42 21.91 -4.77
CA PHE A 262 1.87 21.86 -4.61
C PHE A 262 2.46 23.21 -4.15
N ALA A 263 1.86 24.34 -4.52
CA ALA A 263 2.29 25.66 -4.06
C ALA A 263 1.90 25.96 -2.60
N LYS A 264 0.75 25.43 -2.15
CA LYS A 264 0.24 25.61 -0.78
C LYS A 264 1.05 24.83 0.25
N ASP A 265 1.43 23.60 -0.06
CA ASP A 265 2.07 22.70 0.90
C ASP A 265 3.37 22.11 0.34
N ARG A 266 4.50 22.51 0.93
CA ARG A 266 5.83 22.03 0.53
C ARG A 266 5.99 20.52 0.73
N ALA A 267 5.29 19.92 1.69
CA ALA A 267 5.36 18.47 1.92
C ALA A 267 4.79 17.67 0.74
N TRP A 268 3.78 18.20 0.03
CA TRP A 268 3.25 17.58 -1.19
C TRP A 268 4.30 17.46 -2.28
N GLN A 269 5.27 18.38 -2.34
CA GLN A 269 6.30 18.37 -3.38
C GLN A 269 7.30 17.23 -3.22
N ASN A 270 7.38 16.59 -2.05
CA ASN A 270 8.40 15.58 -1.75
C ASN A 270 8.18 14.29 -2.55
N ILE A 271 9.20 13.77 -3.24
CA ILE A 271 9.15 12.40 -3.77
C ILE A 271 9.43 11.44 -2.62
N ALA A 272 8.44 10.62 -2.28
CA ALA A 272 8.37 9.84 -1.05
C ALA A 272 8.78 8.37 -1.23
N GLU A 273 8.65 7.85 -2.45
CA GLU A 273 8.81 6.42 -2.72
C GLU A 273 9.25 6.14 -4.16
N PHE A 274 10.05 5.08 -4.31
CA PHE A 274 10.39 4.43 -5.56
C PHE A 274 10.20 2.92 -5.39
N ALA A 275 9.32 2.31 -6.19
CA ALA A 275 8.82 0.96 -5.91
C ALA A 275 8.56 0.10 -7.14
N ILE A 276 8.64 -1.22 -6.98
CA ILE A 276 8.21 -2.21 -7.96
C ILE A 276 7.23 -3.17 -7.30
N GLY A 277 5.99 -3.18 -7.81
CA GLY A 277 4.98 -4.19 -7.52
C GLY A 277 5.40 -5.57 -8.00
N CYS A 278 5.16 -6.59 -7.18
CA CYS A 278 5.64 -7.96 -7.34
C CYS A 278 4.50 -8.99 -7.48
N ASN A 279 3.24 -8.58 -7.43
CA ASN A 279 2.09 -9.48 -7.49
C ASN A 279 1.74 -9.81 -8.95
N ASP A 280 1.97 -11.06 -9.36
CA ASP A 280 1.73 -11.53 -10.73
C ASP A 280 0.26 -11.63 -11.14
N LYS A 281 -0.66 -11.51 -10.18
CA LYS A 281 -2.09 -11.52 -10.43
C LYS A 281 -2.77 -10.17 -10.23
N ALA A 282 -2.05 -9.16 -9.75
CA ALA A 282 -2.58 -7.81 -9.66
C ALA A 282 -2.97 -7.31 -11.05
N LYS A 283 -4.08 -6.58 -11.13
CA LYS A 283 -4.58 -5.99 -12.38
C LYS A 283 -4.83 -4.52 -12.20
N VAL A 284 -4.50 -3.75 -13.23
CA VAL A 284 -4.78 -2.32 -13.26
C VAL A 284 -6.28 -2.11 -13.49
N THR A 285 -6.97 -1.59 -12.48
CA THR A 285 -8.42 -1.34 -12.48
C THR A 285 -8.79 0.10 -12.08
N GLY A 286 -7.79 0.94 -11.79
CA GLY A 286 -7.98 2.27 -11.23
C GLY A 286 -8.13 2.26 -9.71
N ILE A 287 -7.71 1.18 -9.04
CA ILE A 287 -7.74 1.06 -7.58
C ILE A 287 -6.31 0.85 -7.11
N VAL A 288 -5.72 1.93 -6.62
CA VAL A 288 -4.31 2.04 -6.26
C VAL A 288 -3.82 0.85 -5.41
N LEU A 289 -4.61 0.43 -4.40
CA LEU A 289 -4.30 -0.72 -3.53
C LEU A 289 -3.82 -1.98 -4.30
N GLU A 290 -4.46 -2.29 -5.43
CA GLU A 290 -4.05 -3.43 -6.26
C GLU A 290 -3.13 -3.00 -7.39
N ASP A 291 -3.42 -1.87 -8.05
CA ASP A 291 -2.68 -1.39 -9.21
C ASP A 291 -1.17 -1.26 -8.90
N GLU A 292 -0.80 -0.73 -7.73
CA GLU A 292 0.59 -0.52 -7.31
C GLU A 292 1.38 -1.85 -7.20
N LYS A 293 0.70 -2.96 -6.94
CA LYS A 293 1.31 -4.29 -6.83
C LYS A 293 1.62 -4.91 -8.20
N ALA A 294 1.19 -4.30 -9.31
CA ALA A 294 1.33 -4.82 -10.67
C ALA A 294 2.59 -4.34 -11.42
N GLY A 295 3.34 -3.36 -10.90
CA GLY A 295 4.54 -2.86 -11.59
C GLY A 295 5.18 -1.64 -10.94
N PHE A 296 5.96 -0.89 -11.73
CA PHE A 296 6.62 0.32 -11.23
C PHE A 296 5.60 1.35 -10.74
N HIS A 297 5.86 1.92 -9.57
CA HIS A 297 5.16 3.09 -9.07
C HIS A 297 6.11 3.95 -8.24
N TRP A 298 5.68 5.18 -8.01
CA TRP A 298 6.34 6.13 -7.13
C TRP A 298 5.27 6.95 -6.42
N ALA A 299 5.63 7.53 -5.28
CA ALA A 299 4.71 8.35 -4.50
C ALA A 299 5.27 9.74 -4.21
N TYR A 300 4.38 10.69 -3.94
CA TYR A 300 4.72 11.98 -3.34
C TYR A 300 4.03 12.21 -1.99
N GLY A 301 4.62 13.10 -1.19
CA GLY A 301 4.12 13.48 0.14
C GLY A 301 4.92 12.86 1.28
N ARG A 302 4.20 12.18 2.18
CA ARG A 302 4.70 11.66 3.47
C ARG A 302 5.61 10.44 3.24
N SER A 303 6.73 10.37 3.96
CA SER A 303 7.74 9.30 3.80
C SER A 303 8.37 8.82 5.12
N ASP A 304 8.12 9.50 6.24
CA ASP A 304 8.66 9.16 7.58
C ASP A 304 8.42 7.69 8.00
N HIS A 305 7.26 7.13 7.67
CA HIS A 305 6.89 5.75 7.94
C HIS A 305 7.69 4.71 7.14
N PHE A 306 8.40 5.16 6.09
CA PHE A 306 9.36 4.36 5.30
C PHE A 306 10.82 4.72 5.61
N GLY A 307 11.07 5.52 6.64
CA GLY A 307 12.41 5.99 7.01
C GLY A 307 12.85 7.30 6.34
N GLY A 308 11.98 7.92 5.56
CA GLY A 308 12.17 9.28 5.05
C GLY A 308 12.07 10.36 6.14
N LYS A 309 12.15 11.63 5.75
CA LYS A 309 12.12 12.78 6.68
C LYS A 309 10.77 13.47 6.74
N THR A 310 9.98 13.42 5.66
CA THR A 310 8.71 14.15 5.57
C THR A 310 7.63 13.42 6.36
N GLY A 311 7.26 13.97 7.52
CA GLY A 311 6.23 13.42 8.41
C GLY A 311 5.00 14.32 8.53
N VAL A 312 4.03 13.88 9.34
CA VAL A 312 2.74 14.59 9.54
C VAL A 312 2.91 16.07 9.91
N LYS A 313 3.93 16.40 10.71
CA LYS A 313 4.21 17.76 11.18
C LYS A 313 4.70 18.72 10.08
N ASP A 314 5.14 18.20 8.94
CA ASP A 314 5.69 18.99 7.84
C ASP A 314 4.59 19.46 6.88
N PHE A 315 3.39 18.87 6.97
CA PHE A 315 2.19 19.31 6.28
C PHE A 315 1.55 20.50 6.99
N ILE A 316 0.82 21.33 6.24
CA ILE A 316 0.18 22.53 6.81
C ILE A 316 -0.97 22.19 7.78
N SER A 317 -1.55 21.00 7.67
CA SER A 317 -2.60 20.50 8.57
C SER A 317 -2.76 18.97 8.46
N PRO A 318 -3.38 18.30 9.44
CA PRO A 318 -3.68 16.87 9.34
C PRO A 318 -4.52 16.48 8.12
N SER A 319 -5.44 17.35 7.66
CA SER A 319 -6.25 17.10 6.47
C SER A 319 -5.49 17.27 5.15
N HIS A 320 -4.28 17.82 5.19
CA HIS A 320 -3.39 17.93 4.03
C HIS A 320 -2.37 16.78 3.95
N VAL A 321 -2.30 15.90 4.96
CA VAL A 321 -1.38 14.76 4.93
C VAL A 321 -1.74 13.85 3.76
N VAL A 322 -0.79 13.64 2.86
CA VAL A 322 -0.94 12.78 1.69
C VAL A 322 0.27 11.86 1.54
N HIS A 323 0.01 10.66 1.07
CA HIS A 323 0.96 9.78 0.41
C HIS A 323 0.22 9.28 -0.83
N GLN A 324 0.65 9.72 -2.01
CA GLN A 324 -0.08 9.47 -3.25
C GLN A 324 0.79 8.73 -4.25
N ASP A 325 0.46 7.46 -4.46
CA ASP A 325 1.05 6.60 -5.47
C ASP A 325 0.58 6.94 -6.88
N VAL A 326 1.51 6.82 -7.83
CA VAL A 326 1.28 6.93 -9.27
C VAL A 326 1.85 5.68 -9.94
N VAL A 327 0.98 4.92 -10.62
CA VAL A 327 1.26 3.55 -11.06
C VAL A 327 1.51 3.46 -12.56
N TYR A 328 2.57 2.76 -12.94
CA TYR A 328 3.05 2.56 -14.31
C TYR A 328 3.25 1.08 -14.66
N ALA A 329 2.31 0.25 -14.24
CA ALA A 329 2.26 -1.16 -14.64
C ALA A 329 2.01 -1.30 -16.15
N LYS A 330 2.20 -2.51 -16.68
CA LYS A 330 2.08 -2.81 -18.11
C LYS A 330 0.76 -2.36 -18.73
N ASP A 331 -0.34 -2.59 -17.99
CA ASP A 331 -1.71 -2.27 -18.42
C ASP A 331 -2.16 -0.85 -18.01
N SER A 332 -1.28 -0.06 -17.38
CA SER A 332 -1.57 1.34 -17.06
C SER A 332 -1.70 2.18 -18.33
N PRO A 333 -2.51 3.27 -18.32
CA PRO A 333 -2.60 4.22 -19.43
C PRO A 333 -1.25 4.84 -19.83
N ILE A 334 -0.32 4.90 -18.88
CA ILE A 334 1.09 5.22 -19.09
C ILE A 334 1.87 4.12 -18.37
N SER A 335 2.61 3.31 -19.11
CA SER A 335 3.45 2.24 -18.55
C SER A 335 4.92 2.66 -18.43
N CYS A 336 5.64 1.95 -17.55
CA CYS A 336 7.09 2.00 -17.44
C CYS A 336 7.71 1.23 -18.62
N LYS A 337 8.40 1.96 -19.51
CA LYS A 337 9.04 1.37 -20.69
C LYS A 337 10.40 0.77 -20.35
N LEU A 338 11.17 1.42 -19.49
CA LEU A 338 12.45 0.90 -19.00
C LEU A 338 12.68 1.41 -17.59
N LEU A 339 13.05 0.52 -16.68
CA LEU A 339 13.60 0.86 -15.38
C LEU A 339 14.96 0.20 -15.24
N GLU A 340 15.99 1.01 -15.07
CA GLU A 340 17.34 0.56 -14.73
C GLU A 340 17.71 1.04 -13.33
N VAL A 341 18.34 0.18 -12.55
CA VAL A 341 19.08 0.62 -11.36
C VAL A 341 20.54 0.84 -11.73
N ILE A 342 21.15 1.83 -11.11
CA ILE A 342 22.53 2.26 -11.36
C ILE A 342 23.33 2.06 -10.07
N TYR A 343 24.51 1.46 -10.18
CA TYR A 343 25.41 1.22 -9.05
C TYR A 343 26.52 2.26 -8.96
N SER A 344 27.25 2.26 -7.85
CA SER A 344 28.33 3.23 -7.58
C SER A 344 29.51 3.15 -8.58
N ASP A 345 29.72 2.00 -9.22
CA ASP A 345 30.71 1.78 -10.28
C ASP A 345 30.20 2.18 -11.68
N GLY A 346 28.96 2.64 -11.79
CA GLY A 346 28.30 3.00 -13.04
C GLY A 346 27.68 1.84 -13.80
N LYS A 347 27.78 0.59 -13.32
CA LYS A 347 27.06 -0.54 -13.90
C LYS A 347 25.54 -0.29 -13.79
N ARG A 348 24.80 -0.77 -14.79
CA ARG A 348 23.35 -0.72 -14.85
C ARG A 348 22.77 -2.13 -14.93
N ASP A 349 21.68 -2.37 -14.21
CA ASP A 349 20.85 -3.57 -14.38
C ASP A 349 19.41 -3.14 -14.68
N ALA A 350 18.86 -3.63 -15.79
CA ALA A 350 17.46 -3.39 -16.15
C ALA A 350 16.55 -4.32 -15.34
N LEU A 351 15.57 -3.76 -14.63
CA LEU A 351 14.60 -4.54 -13.84
C LEU A 351 13.24 -4.60 -14.50
N ILE A 352 12.87 -3.59 -15.31
CA ILE A 352 11.63 -3.58 -16.09
C ILE A 352 11.94 -3.19 -17.52
N LYS A 353 11.32 -3.88 -18.48
CA LYS A 353 11.34 -3.49 -19.89
C LYS A 353 9.97 -3.72 -20.52
N ASP A 354 9.44 -2.70 -21.19
CA ASP A 354 8.13 -2.68 -21.84
C ASP A 354 6.99 -3.13 -20.89
N GLY A 355 7.08 -2.72 -19.62
CA GLY A 355 6.15 -3.07 -18.54
C GLY A 355 6.40 -4.43 -17.88
N ASP A 356 7.24 -5.29 -18.45
CA ASP A 356 7.54 -6.61 -17.89
C ASP A 356 8.71 -6.56 -16.89
N ILE A 357 8.51 -7.16 -15.72
CA ILE A 357 9.56 -7.30 -14.69
C ILE A 357 10.50 -8.44 -15.09
N LEU A 358 11.80 -8.16 -15.15
CA LEU A 358 12.83 -9.07 -15.67
C LEU A 358 13.47 -9.97 -14.60
N VAL A 359 13.18 -9.71 -13.32
CA VAL A 359 13.78 -10.37 -12.15
C VAL A 359 12.77 -11.20 -11.37
#